data_AF-A0A7U9HT80-F1
#
_entry.id   AF-A0A7U9HT80-F1
#
_cell.length_a   1.000
_cell.length_b   1.000
_cell.length_c   1.000
_cell.angle_alpha   90.00
_cell.angle_beta   90.00
_cell.angle_gamma   90.00
#
_symmetry.space_group_name_H-M   'P 1'
#
loop_
_entity.id
_entity.type
_entity.pdbx_description
1 polymer ?
#
loop_
_entity_poly.entity_id
_entity_poly.type
_entity_poly.pdbx_seq_one_letter_code
_entity_poly.pdbx_strand_id
1 'polypeptide(L)' 'MEHDERRRDMPTVAPGIDDDEELNERATKEEIERGEYTKVVTLAWDESEPSEPR' A
#
# COMPACT_ATOMS: atom_id res chain seq x y z
N MET A 1 4.39 -1.01 -30.47
CA MET A 1 4.21 -0.65 -29.05
C MET A 1 2.72 -0.44 -28.86
N GLU A 2 1.98 -1.50 -28.50
CA GLU A 2 0.58 -1.37 -28.13
C GLU A 2 0.53 -0.58 -26.82
N HIS A 3 -0.05 0.61 -26.87
CA HIS A 3 -0.34 1.38 -25.66
C HIS A 3 -1.45 0.65 -24.90
N ASP A 4 -1.09 0.09 -23.75
CA ASP A 4 -1.95 -0.67 -22.83
C ASP A 4 -2.98 0.29 -22.20
N GLU A 5 -4.03 0.64 -22.95
CA GLU A 5 -5.11 1.56 -22.54
C GLU A 5 -5.83 1.09 -21.27
N ARG A 6 -5.74 -0.21 -20.95
CA ARG A 6 -6.34 -0.85 -19.77
C ARG A 6 -5.68 -0.50 -18.45
N ARG A 7 -4.47 0.09 -18.44
CA ARG A 7 -3.80 0.51 -17.21
C ARG A 7 -4.32 1.83 -16.65
N ARG A 8 -5.04 2.63 -17.45
CA ARG A 8 -5.52 3.95 -17.04
C ARG A 8 -6.67 3.92 -16.05
N ASP A 9 -7.42 2.82 -15.98
CA ASP A 9 -8.61 2.71 -15.13
C ASP A 9 -8.38 1.89 -13.85
N MET A 10 -7.15 1.44 -13.57
CA MET A 10 -6.84 0.80 -12.30
C MET A 10 -6.50 1.86 -11.25
N PRO A 11 -6.96 1.71 -10.00
CA PRO A 11 -6.52 2.57 -8.90
C PRO A 11 -4.99 2.52 -8.78
N THR A 12 -4.34 3.68 -8.88
CA THR A 12 -2.90 3.84 -8.74
C THR A 12 -2.59 4.94 -7.73
N VAL A 13 -1.42 4.87 -7.09
CA VAL A 13 -0.92 5.94 -6.23
C VAL A 13 -0.66 7.19 -7.09
N ALA A 14 -1.02 8.36 -6.57
CA ALA A 14 -0.79 9.61 -7.28
C ALA A 14 0.72 9.89 -7.37
N PRO A 15 1.21 10.44 -8.50
CA PRO A 15 2.63 10.78 -8.62
C PRO A 15 3.06 11.78 -7.53
N GLY A 16 4.20 11.52 -6.89
CA GLY A 16 4.77 12.39 -5.86
C GLY A 16 4.29 12.12 -4.43
N ILE A 17 3.39 11.16 -4.22
CA ILE A 17 3.07 10.59 -2.90
C ILE A 17 4.15 9.57 -2.53
N ASP A 18 4.64 9.65 -1.30
CA ASP A 18 5.42 8.58 -0.67
C ASP A 18 4.45 7.53 -0.08
N ASP A 19 4.35 6.38 -0.72
CA ASP A 19 3.40 5.34 -0.34
C ASP A 19 3.77 4.61 0.97
N ASP A 20 5.03 4.67 1.38
CA ASP A 20 5.50 4.09 2.64
C ASP A 20 5.25 5.02 3.83
N GLU A 21 5.45 6.33 3.68
CA GLU A 21 5.25 7.27 4.80
C GLU A 21 3.82 7.83 4.85
N GLU A 22 3.30 8.36 3.75
CA GLU A 22 2.03 9.11 3.76
C GLU A 22 0.82 8.18 3.91
N LEU A 23 0.82 7.01 3.26
CA LEU A 23 -0.32 6.08 3.37
C LEU A 23 -0.37 5.37 4.73
N ASN A 24 0.76 5.24 5.42
CA ASN A 24 0.83 4.62 6.75
C ASN A 24 0.61 5.61 7.89
N GLU A 25 0.29 6.88 7.58
CA GLU A 25 -0.08 7.87 8.59
C GLU A 25 -1.31 7.40 9.38
N ARG A 26 -1.24 7.53 10.71
CA ARG A 26 -2.33 7.11 11.59
C ARG A 26 -3.40 8.18 11.66
N ALA A 27 -4.61 7.83 11.28
CA ALA A 27 -5.78 8.68 11.54
C ALA A 27 -6.00 8.89 13.04
N THR A 28 -6.42 10.10 13.40
CA THR A 28 -6.89 10.44 14.75
C THR A 28 -8.22 9.75 15.06
N LYS A 29 -8.63 9.75 16.34
CA LYS A 29 -9.90 9.15 16.75
C LYS A 29 -11.08 9.86 16.10
N GLU A 30 -11.02 11.18 16.07
CA GLU A 30 -12.04 12.05 15.51
C GLU A 30 -12.23 11.80 14.00
N GLU A 31 -11.13 11.61 13.26
CA GLU A 31 -11.17 11.26 11.83
C GLU A 31 -11.79 9.87 11.61
N ILE A 32 -11.44 8.88 12.45
CA ILE A 32 -12.03 7.55 12.39
C ILE A 32 -13.54 7.61 12.67
N GLU A 33 -13.96 8.36 13.67
CA GLU A 33 -15.38 8.55 14.02
C GLU A 33 -16.18 9.22 12.90
N ARG A 34 -15.56 10.15 12.17
CA ARG A 34 -16.15 10.80 10.98
C ARG A 34 -16.07 9.94 9.71
N GLY A 35 -15.35 8.83 9.73
CA GLY A 35 -15.11 7.99 8.56
C GLY A 35 -14.07 8.54 7.58
N GLU A 36 -13.28 9.53 8.00
CA GLU A 36 -12.24 10.21 7.22
C GLU A 36 -10.91 9.47 7.33
N TYR A 37 -10.89 8.16 7.02
CA TYR A 37 -9.67 7.36 7.07
C TYR A 37 -9.64 6.33 5.95
N THR A 38 -8.44 5.90 5.59
CA THR A 38 -8.21 4.78 4.67
C THR A 38 -7.54 3.64 5.43
N LYS A 39 -8.04 2.41 5.24
CA LYS A 39 -7.40 1.22 5.79
C LYS A 39 -6.36 0.69 4.80
N VAL A 40 -5.09 0.83 5.18
CA VAL A 40 -3.95 0.30 4.41
C VAL A 40 -3.56 -1.07 4.94
N VAL A 41 -3.23 -2.00 4.02
CA VAL A 41 -2.77 -3.35 4.34
C VAL A 41 -1.50 -3.62 3.54
N THR A 42 -0.38 -3.80 4.23
CA THR A 42 0.91 -4.09 3.63
C THR A 42 1.17 -5.59 3.67
N LEU A 43 1.45 -6.19 2.51
CA LEU A 43 1.90 -7.57 2.41
C LEU A 43 3.43 -7.59 2.41
N ALA A 44 4.04 -8.20 3.42
CA ALA A 44 5.49 -8.41 3.50
C ALA A 44 5.80 -9.91 3.48
N TRP A 45 6.81 -10.30 2.72
CA TRP A 45 7.31 -11.68 2.68
C TRP A 45 8.39 -11.85 3.75
N ASP A 46 8.22 -12.80 4.66
CA ASP A 46 9.22 -13.18 5.65
C ASP A 46 10.07 -14.33 5.10
N GLU A 47 11.06 -13.99 4.26
CA GLU A 47 12.02 -14.95 3.74
C GLU A 47 13.00 -15.36 4.85
N SER A 48 12.60 -16.36 5.64
CA SER A 48 13.54 -17.11 6.46
C SER A 48 14.29 -18.10 5.58
N GLU A 49 15.63 -17.99 5.51
CA GLU A 49 16.44 -19.01 4.86
C GLU A 49 16.07 -20.38 5.46
N PRO A 50 15.73 -21.40 4.64
CA PRO A 50 15.44 -22.72 5.16
C PRO A 50 16.69 -23.21 5.91
N SER A 51 16.51 -23.64 7.15
CA SER A 51 17.61 -24.20 7.94
C SER A 51 18.12 -25.45 7.24
N GLU A 52 19.27 -25.37 6.55
CA GLU A 52 19.86 -26.54 5.91
C GLU A 52 20.11 -27.62 6.97
N PRO A 53 19.57 -28.84 6.81
CA PRO A 53 19.94 -29.96 7.66
C PRO A 53 21.40 -30.34 7.33
N ARG A 54 22.28 -30.22 8.32
CA ARG A 54 23.66 -30.73 8.26
C ARG A 54 23.72 -32.24 8.16
#